data_AF-A0A7J4ZW04-F1
#
_entry.id   AF-A0A7J4ZW04-F1
#
_cell.length_a   1.000
_cell.length_b   1.000
_cell.length_c   1.000
_cell.angle_alpha   90.00
_cell.angle_beta   90.00
_cell.angle_gamma   90.00
#
_symmetry.space_group_name_H-M   'P 1'
#
loop_
_entity.id
_entity.type
_entity.pdbx_description
1 polymer ?
#
loop_
_entity_poly.entity_id
_entity_poly.type
_entity_poly.pdbx_seq_one_letter_code
_entity_poly.pdbx_strand_id
1 'polypeptide(L)' 'LRIGAARFRAAGPCDRCVVTTTDQETGVRGKEPLRTLARHRKVRQKLLFGLHLVPAAPGSVALGDELVVED' A
#
# COMPACT_ATOMS: atom_id res chain seq x y z
N LEU A 1 -3.83 12.40 8.49
CA LEU A 1 -3.64 10.99 8.92
C LEU A 1 -2.35 10.95 9.70
N ARG A 2 -2.40 10.41 10.92
CA ARG A 2 -1.25 10.34 11.81
C ARG A 2 -1.03 8.91 12.26
N ILE A 3 0.23 8.50 12.29
CA ILE A 3 0.67 7.20 12.81
C ILE A 3 1.78 7.51 13.81
N GLY A 4 1.54 7.25 15.09
CA GLY A 4 2.44 7.67 16.15
C GLY A 4 2.65 9.19 16.14
N ALA A 5 3.92 9.61 16.02
CA ALA A 5 4.31 11.02 15.94
C ALA A 5 4.35 11.58 14.50
N ALA A 6 4.28 10.72 13.47
CA ALA A 6 4.39 11.15 12.07
C ALA A 6 3.03 11.52 11.46
N ARG A 7 2.99 12.61 10.69
CA ARG A 7 1.80 13.03 9.93
C ARG A 7 1.97 12.78 8.45
N PHE A 8 0.90 12.31 7.82
CA PHE A 8 0.85 11.95 6.41
C PHE A 8 -0.38 12.54 5.71
N ARG A 9 -0.19 12.90 4.45
CA ARG A 9 -1.27 13.15 3.49
C ARG A 9 -1.47 11.92 2.62
N ALA A 10 -2.73 11.52 2.43
CA ALA A 10 -3.09 10.48 1.47
C ALA A 10 -2.97 11.01 0.05
N ALA A 11 -2.04 10.45 -0.74
CA ALA A 11 -1.82 10.87 -2.13
C ALA A 11 -2.73 10.12 -3.12
N GLY A 12 -3.27 8.97 -2.74
CA GLY A 12 -4.20 8.20 -3.55
C GLY A 12 -3.93 6.69 -3.53
N PRO A 13 -4.80 5.90 -4.19
CA PRO A 13 -4.68 4.45 -4.20
C PRO A 13 -3.42 3.97 -4.95
N CYS A 14 -2.87 2.85 -4.49
CA CYS A 14 -1.69 2.22 -5.09
C CYS A 14 -2.12 1.16 -6.11
N ASP A 15 -1.68 1.31 -7.36
CA ASP A 15 -1.81 0.29 -8.40
C ASP A 15 -0.66 -0.72 -8.30
N ARG A 16 -0.96 -2.01 -8.38
CA ARG A 16 0.04 -3.06 -8.21
C ARG A 16 0.55 -3.59 -9.53
N CYS A 17 1.89 -3.64 -9.62
CA CYS A 17 2.61 -4.19 -10.75
C CYS A 17 3.10 -5.63 -10.47
N VAL A 18 3.73 -6.21 -11.48
CA VAL A 18 4.26 -7.59 -11.48
C VAL A 18 5.25 -7.88 -10.36
N VAL A 19 5.90 -6.87 -9.77
CA VAL A 19 6.84 -7.07 -8.66
C VAL A 19 6.19 -7.86 -7.52
N THR A 20 4.91 -7.60 -7.26
CA THR A 20 4.13 -8.30 -6.22
C THR A 20 3.95 -9.80 -6.47
N THR A 21 4.22 -10.31 -7.67
CA THR A 21 4.11 -11.74 -7.99
C THR A 21 5.42 -12.50 -7.84
N THR A 22 6.46 -11.84 -7.35
CA THR A 22 7.76 -12.46 -7.07
C THR A 22 7.69 -13.15 -5.71
N ASP A 23 7.90 -14.46 -5.71
CA ASP A 23 8.14 -15.23 -4.49
C ASP A 23 9.41 -14.70 -3.80
N GLN A 24 9.30 -14.31 -2.53
CA GLN A 24 10.38 -13.59 -1.84
C GLN A 24 11.50 -14.52 -1.36
N GLU A 25 11.27 -15.84 -1.29
CA GLU A 25 12.28 -16.81 -0.87
C GLU A 25 13.11 -17.32 -2.07
N THR A 26 12.43 -17.53 -3.20
CA THR A 26 13.02 -18.16 -4.40
C THR A 26 13.31 -17.19 -5.54
N GLY A 27 12.70 -15.99 -5.53
CA GLY A 27 12.79 -15.00 -6.61
C GLY A 27 11.99 -15.36 -7.88
N VAL A 28 11.28 -16.50 -7.89
CA VAL A 28 10.48 -16.93 -9.04
C VAL A 28 9.20 -16.09 -9.15
N ARG A 29 8.80 -15.73 -10.37
CA ARG A 29 7.56 -14.98 -10.60
C ARG A 29 6.40 -15.89 -10.97
N GLY A 30 5.28 -15.71 -10.26
CA GLY A 30 4.00 -16.33 -10.56
C GLY A 30 2.98 -15.35 -11.16
N LYS A 31 1.71 -15.76 -11.16
CA LYS A 31 0.56 -14.93 -11.62
C LYS A 31 -0.22 -14.29 -10.46
N GLU A 32 -0.08 -14.82 -9.26
CA GLU A 32 -0.70 -14.27 -8.05
C GLU A 32 0.27 -13.28 -7.38
N PRO A 33 -0.22 -12.20 -6.74
CA PRO A 33 -1.64 -11.92 -6.43
C PRO A 33 -2.40 -11.14 -7.51
N LEU A 34 -1.77 -10.78 -8.64
CA LEU A 34 -2.40 -9.90 -9.65
C LEU A 34 -3.67 -10.51 -10.27
N ARG A 35 -3.71 -11.83 -10.48
CA ARG A 35 -4.92 -12.49 -10.99
C ARG A 35 -6.09 -12.37 -10.01
N THR A 36 -5.85 -12.51 -8.71
CA THR A 36 -6.86 -12.26 -7.68
C THR A 36 -7.28 -10.79 -7.64
N LEU A 37 -6.32 -9.85 -7.65
CA LEU A 37 -6.63 -8.42 -7.68
C LEU A 37 -7.43 -8.02 -8.93
N ALA A 38 -7.17 -8.63 -10.09
CA ALA A 38 -7.94 -8.39 -11.31
C ALA A 38 -9.42 -8.77 -11.18
N ARG A 39 -9.75 -9.77 -10.36
CA ARG A 39 -11.13 -10.20 -10.13
C ARG A 39 -11.88 -9.32 -9.15
N HIS A 40 -11.19 -8.76 -8.15
CA HIS A 40 -11.84 -8.11 -7.00
C HIS A 40 -11.56 -6.62 -6.86
N ARG A 41 -10.48 -6.11 -7.46
CA ARG A 41 -9.93 -4.77 -7.20
C ARG A 41 -9.57 -4.01 -8.48
N LYS A 42 -10.07 -4.46 -9.64
CA LYS A 42 -9.86 -3.81 -10.92
C LYS A 42 -10.76 -2.58 -11.05
N VAL A 43 -10.16 -1.39 -11.06
CA VAL A 43 -10.87 -0.11 -11.20
C VAL A 43 -10.18 0.69 -12.31
N ARG A 44 -10.93 1.09 -13.35
CA ARG A 44 -10.39 1.87 -14.49
C ARG A 44 -9.07 1.28 -15.03
N GLN A 45 -9.05 -0.04 -15.25
CA GLN A 45 -7.88 -0.82 -15.71
C GLN A 45 -6.69 -0.93 -14.75
N LYS A 46 -6.78 -0.39 -13.52
CA LYS A 46 -5.74 -0.50 -12.48
C LYS A 46 -6.11 -1.55 -11.44
N LEU A 47 -5.13 -2.26 -10.89
CA LEU A 47 -5.29 -3.25 -9.83
C LEU A 47 -5.00 -2.61 -8.47
N LEU A 48 -6.02 -2.01 -7.86
CA LEU A 48 -5.83 -1.12 -6.70
C LEU A 48 -5.76 -1.89 -5.37
N PHE A 49 -4.60 -1.83 -4.71
CA PHE A 49 -4.39 -2.43 -3.41
C PHE A 49 -3.42 -1.61 -2.55
N GLY A 50 -3.92 -0.96 -1.51
CA GLY A 50 -3.15 -0.05 -0.64
C GLY A 50 -3.26 1.42 -1.04
N LEU A 51 -2.57 2.28 -0.29
CA LEU A 51 -2.66 3.74 -0.37
C LEU A 51 -1.25 4.33 -0.30
N HIS A 52 -0.95 5.30 -1.16
CA HIS A 52 0.27 6.09 -1.06
C HIS A 52 0.09 7.18 0.00
N LEU A 53 1.03 7.23 0.94
CA LEU A 53 1.12 8.24 1.97
C LEU A 53 2.36 9.09 1.74
N VAL A 54 2.22 10.41 1.84
CA VAL A 54 3.32 11.37 1.75
C VAL A 54 3.52 12.00 3.12
N PRO A 55 4.72 11.95 3.71
CA PRO A 55 5.00 12.63 4.97
C PRO A 55 4.71 14.13 4.85
N ALA A 56 3.87 14.64 5.73
CA ALA A 56 3.56 16.07 5.86
C ALA A 56 4.35 16.73 6.99
N ALA A 57 4.72 15.95 8.02
CA ALA A 57 5.63 16.36 9.09
C ALA A 57 6.45 15.16 9.55
N PRO A 58 7.73 15.35 9.93
CA PRO A 58 8.58 14.28 10.45
C PRO A 58 8.05 13.76 11.79
N GLY A 59 8.34 12.51 12.08
CA GLY A 59 8.02 11.84 13.34
C GLY A 59 8.43 10.38 13.27
N SER A 60 8.64 9.75 14.43
CA SER A 60 8.91 8.32 14.50
C SER A 60 7.62 7.51 14.33
N VAL A 61 7.77 6.32 13.73
CA VAL A 61 6.73 5.30 13.65
C VAL A 61 7.31 4.01 14.21
N ALA A 62 6.58 3.37 15.11
CA ALA A 62 6.93 2.11 15.75
C ALA A 62 5.74 1.13 15.71
N LEU A 63 6.04 -0.17 15.92
CA LEU A 63 5.00 -1.16 16.09
C LEU A 63 4.15 -0.84 17.32
N GLY A 64 2.82 -0.91 17.16
CA GLY A 64 1.86 -0.57 18.21
C GLY A 64 1.39 0.88 18.19
N ASP A 65 1.99 1.75 17.37
CA ASP A 65 1.52 3.12 17.22
C ASP A 65 0.08 3.17 16.69
N GLU A 66 -0.72 4.04 17.31
CA GLU A 66 -2.09 4.29 16.88
C GLU A 66 -2.12 4.98 15.50
N LEU A 67 -3.04 4.53 14.65
CA LEU A 67 -3.41 5.21 13.41
C LEU A 67 -4.67 6.04 13.64
N VAL A 68 -4.55 7.35 13.44
CA VAL A 68 -5.65 8.31 13.55
C VAL A 68 -5.93 8.92 12.18
N VAL A 69 -7.18 8.84 11.74
CA VAL A 69 -7.67 9.62 10.61
C VAL A 69 -8.03 11.00 11.15
N GLU A 70 -7.30 12.01 10.69
CA GLU A 70 -7.50 13.40 11.05
C GLU A 70 -8.30 14.05 9.93
N ASP A 71 -9.16 15.02 10.27
CA ASP A 71 -10.01 15.76 9.34
C ASP A 71 -9.23 16.57 8.28
#